data_AF-A0A527ZC67-F1
#
_entry.id   AF-A0A527ZC67-F1
#
_cell.length_a   1.000
_cell.length_b   1.000
_cell.length_c   1.000
_cell.angle_alpha   90.00
_cell.angle_beta   90.00
_cell.angle_gamma   90.00
#
_symmetry.space_group_name_H-M   'P 1'
#
loop_
_entity.id
_entity.type
_entity.pdbx_description
1 polymer ?
#
loop_
_entity_poly.entity_id
_entity_poly.type
_entity_poly.pdbx_seq_one_letter_code
_entity_poly.pdbx_strand_id
1 'polypeptide(L)' 'AHLGEKGIPSVIYYVKPLHSQIAYRDYPRTPTGLAVSEELPKRILCLPMHPYLSEADQDEIIETIRNYIGSNSAHVAAA' A
#
# COMPACT_ATOMS: atom_id res chain seq x y z
N ALA A 1 -8.40 0.77 -9.68
CA ALA A 1 -7.86 1.29 -8.40
C ALA A 1 -7.30 2.66 -8.69
N HIS A 2 -7.61 3.67 -7.86
CA HIS A 2 -7.51 5.10 -8.22
C HIS A 2 -6.17 5.52 -8.87
N LEU A 3 -5.03 5.13 -8.29
CA LEU A 3 -3.71 5.44 -8.87
C LEU A 3 -3.48 4.79 -10.24
N GLY A 4 -3.88 3.52 -10.40
CA GLY A 4 -3.72 2.80 -11.66
C GLY A 4 -4.58 3.37 -12.79
N GLU A 5 -5.74 3.95 -12.47
CA GLU A 5 -6.59 4.67 -13.44
C GLU A 5 -5.95 5.98 -13.93
N LYS A 6 -5.00 6.53 -13.15
CA LYS A 6 -4.17 7.68 -13.52
C LYS A 6 -2.82 7.29 -14.12
N GLY A 7 -2.59 6.00 -14.38
CA GLY A 7 -1.31 5.52 -14.92
C GLY A 7 -0.16 5.51 -13.91
N ILE A 8 -0.43 5.77 -12.62
CA ILE A 8 0.59 5.79 -11.56
C ILE A 8 0.78 4.35 -11.06
N PRO A 9 1.97 3.74 -11.27
CA PRO A 9 2.22 2.39 -10.80
C PRO A 9 2.27 2.38 -9.27
N SER A 10 1.57 1.42 -8.67
CA SER A 10 1.60 1.18 -7.24
C SER A 10 1.45 -0.31 -6.96
N VAL A 11 2.03 -0.76 -5.84
CA VAL A 11 2.18 -2.18 -5.52
C VAL A 11 2.13 -2.40 -4.01
N ILE A 12 1.92 -3.65 -3.60
CA ILE A 12 2.00 -4.08 -2.19
C ILE A 12 3.25 -4.95 -2.03
N TYR A 13 4.27 -4.42 -1.36
CA TYR A 13 5.46 -5.18 -0.99
C TYR A 13 5.49 -5.44 0.53
N TYR A 14 5.09 -6.62 1.02
CA TYR A 14 4.65 -7.84 0.31
C TYR A 14 3.23 -8.22 0.73
N VAL A 15 2.52 -8.95 -0.16
CA VAL A 15 1.12 -9.39 0.07
C VAL A 15 0.95 -10.40 1.22
N LYS A 16 2.02 -11.07 1.64
CA LYS A 16 2.02 -12.03 2.76
C LYS A 16 3.28 -11.84 3.60
N PRO A 17 3.18 -11.90 4.94
CA PRO A 17 4.36 -11.91 5.78
C PRO A 17 5.14 -13.20 5.61
N LEU A 18 6.42 -13.15 5.95
CA LEU A 18 7.37 -14.24 5.71
C LEU A 18 6.92 -15.58 6.32
N HIS A 19 6.44 -15.58 7.57
CA HIS A 19 5.98 -16.79 8.26
C HIS A 19 4.73 -17.42 7.66
N SER A 20 4.01 -16.70 6.79
CA SER A 20 2.83 -17.18 6.06
C SER A 20 3.14 -17.65 4.64
N GLN A 21 4.39 -17.53 4.19
CA GLN A 21 4.83 -18.07 2.91
C GLN A 21 4.88 -19.61 2.97
N ILE A 22 4.58 -20.27 1.84
CA ILE A 22 4.57 -21.75 1.75
C ILE A 22 5.94 -22.33 2.14
N ALA A 23 7.02 -21.66 1.76
CA ALA A 23 8.40 -22.05 2.10
C ALA A 23 8.67 -22.13 3.62
N TYR A 24 7.85 -21.46 4.44
CA TYR A 24 8.00 -21.43 5.90
C TYR A 24 6.99 -22.31 6.65
N ARG A 25 6.23 -23.17 5.95
CA ARG A 25 5.19 -24.00 6.59
C ARG A 25 5.74 -24.91 7.69
N ASP A 26 6.95 -25.43 7.50
CA ASP A 26 7.52 -26.48 8.35
C ASP A 26 8.43 -25.90 9.46
N TYR A 27 8.48 -24.56 9.60
CA TYR A 27 9.27 -23.88 10.62
C TYR A 27 8.41 -23.42 11.81
N PRO A 28 8.99 -23.34 13.03
CA PRO A 28 8.26 -22.89 14.21
C PRO A 28 7.68 -21.48 14.04
N ARG A 29 6.48 -21.29 14.59
CA ARG A 29 5.82 -19.99 14.71
C ARG A 29 5.71 -19.61 16.17
N THR A 30 5.77 -18.31 16.45
CA THR A 30 5.46 -17.82 17.80
C THR A 30 3.99 -18.13 18.13
N PRO A 31 3.67 -18.62 19.34
CA PRO A 31 2.30 -18.92 19.73
C PRO A 31 1.43 -17.66 19.80
N THR A 32 2.03 -16.47 19.91
CA THR A 32 1.32 -15.19 19.98
C THR A 32 1.06 -14.56 18.61
N GLY A 33 1.56 -15.16 17.52
CA GLY A 33 1.55 -14.54 16.19
C GLY A 33 2.48 -13.33 16.07
N LEU A 34 2.52 -12.74 14.87
CA LEU A 34 3.31 -11.55 14.55
C LEU A 34 2.40 -10.47 14.00
N ALA A 35 1.57 -9.89 14.87
CA ALA A 35 0.47 -8.99 14.49
C ALA A 35 0.89 -7.85 13.54
N VAL A 36 2.04 -7.22 13.78
CA VAL A 36 2.54 -6.14 12.90
C VAL A 36 2.79 -6.67 11.48
N SER A 37 3.47 -7.81 11.35
CA SER A 37 3.75 -8.43 10.05
C SER A 37 2.47 -8.90 9.36
N GLU A 38 1.47 -9.35 10.13
CA GLU A 38 0.18 -9.84 9.62
C GLU A 38 -0.75 -8.71 9.14
N GLU A 39 -0.70 -7.54 9.78
CA GLU A 39 -1.56 -6.40 9.45
C GLU A 39 -0.98 -5.48 8.37
N LEU A 40 0.35 -5.37 8.24
CA LEU A 40 0.98 -4.48 7.26
C LEU A 40 0.49 -4.71 5.81
N PRO A 41 0.46 -5.96 5.27
CA PRO A 41 0.04 -6.20 3.89
C PRO A 41 -1.37 -5.70 3.53
N LYS A 42 -2.23 -5.51 4.55
CA LYS A 42 -3.62 -5.08 4.36
C LYS A 42 -3.78 -3.57 4.20
N ARG A 43 -2.77 -2.78 4.57
CA ARG A 43 -2.86 -1.31 4.65
C ARG A 43 -1.72 -0.55 3.98
N ILE A 44 -0.66 -1.23 3.57
CA ILE A 44 0.46 -0.58 2.89
C ILE A 44 0.14 -0.31 1.42
N LEU A 45 0.76 0.75 0.91
CA LEU A 45 0.76 1.14 -0.50
C LEU A 45 2.18 1.59 -0.82
N CYS A 46 2.83 0.96 -1.79
CA CYS A 46 4.14 1.36 -2.26
C CYS A 46 3.97 2.30 -3.46
N LEU A 47 4.51 3.52 -3.33
CA LEU A 47 4.53 4.54 -4.36
C LEU A 47 5.85 4.47 -5.16
N PRO A 48 5.90 5.03 -6.38
CA PRO A 48 7.14 5.20 -7.13
C PRO A 48 8.17 5.94 -6.30
N MET A 49 9.39 5.38 -6.22
CA MET A 49 10.51 5.96 -5.46
C MET A 49 11.82 5.52 -6.10
N HIS A 50 12.44 6.42 -6.87
CA HIS A 50 13.72 6.18 -7.55
C HIS A 50 14.39 7.53 -7.89
N PRO A 51 15.72 7.58 -8.10
CA PRO A 51 16.45 8.84 -8.31
C PRO A 51 16.05 9.60 -9.57
N TYR A 52 15.39 8.94 -10.54
CA TYR A 52 14.92 9.55 -11.78
C TYR A 52 13.47 10.05 -11.72
N LEU A 53 12.84 10.08 -10.54
CA LEU A 53 11.45 10.51 -10.39
C LEU A 53 11.42 12.04 -10.41
N SER A 54 10.83 12.63 -11.45
CA SER A 54 10.83 14.09 -11.58
C SER A 54 9.94 14.75 -10.53
N GLU A 55 10.17 16.04 -10.25
CA GLU A 55 9.28 16.81 -9.36
C GLU A 55 7.84 16.85 -9.89
N ALA A 56 7.66 16.95 -11.22
CA ALA A 56 6.34 16.90 -11.83
C ALA A 56 5.62 15.56 -11.60
N ASP A 57 6.34 14.44 -11.71
CA ASP A 57 5.75 13.12 -11.39
C ASP A 57 5.40 13.01 -9.90
N GLN A 58 6.24 13.56 -9.02
CA GLN A 58 5.96 13.59 -7.57
C GLN A 58 4.70 14.40 -7.27
N ASP A 59 4.55 15.58 -7.89
CA ASP A 59 3.38 16.42 -7.73
C ASP A 59 2.11 15.72 -8.22
N GLU A 60 2.15 15.07 -9.39
CA GLU A 60 1.02 14.29 -9.91
C GLU A 60 0.59 13.17 -8.94
N ILE A 61 1.57 12.45 -8.37
CA ILE A 61 1.31 11.41 -7.36
C ILE A 61 0.65 12.01 -6.11
N ILE A 62 1.21 13.10 -5.58
CA ILE A 62 0.73 13.77 -4.38
C ILE A 62 -0.71 14.28 -4.59
N GLU A 63 -0.96 14.99 -5.68
CA GLU A 63 -2.28 15.54 -6.00
C GLU A 63 -3.31 14.43 -6.18
N THR A 64 -2.96 13.37 -6.90
CA THR A 64 -3.87 12.24 -7.14
C THR A 64 -4.31 11.60 -5.82
N ILE A 65 -3.39 11.41 -4.87
CA ILE A 65 -3.69 10.86 -3.55
C ILE A 65 -4.56 11.83 -2.73
N ARG A 66 -4.19 13.11 -2.68
CA ARG A 66 -4.94 14.13 -1.91
C ARG A 66 -6.37 14.25 -2.41
N ASN A 67 -6.56 14.26 -3.73
CA ASN A 67 -7.88 14.31 -4.35
C ASN A 67 -8.73 13.09 -3.98
N TYR A 68 -8.16 11.88 -4.02
CA TYR A 68 -8.87 10.67 -3.59
C TYR A 68 -9.36 10.76 -2.15
N ILE A 69 -8.49 11.19 -1.22
CA ILE A 69 -8.84 11.31 0.20
C ILE A 69 -9.86 12.42 0.42
N GLY A 70 -9.70 13.57 -0.24
CA GLY A 70 -10.65 14.68 -0.17
C GLY A 70 -12.05 14.30 -0.67
N SER A 71 -12.14 13.65 -1.83
CA SER A 71 -13.40 13.13 -2.37
C SER A 71 -14.04 12.09 -1.46
N ASN A 72 -13.25 11.17 -0.90
CA ASN A 72 -13.76 10.14 -0.01
C ASN A 72 -14.27 10.73 1.32
N SER A 73 -13.59 11.75 1.84
CA SER A 73 -14.00 12.46 3.06
C SER A 73 -15.33 13.20 2.87
N ALA A 74 -15.50 13.84 1.71
CA ALA A 74 -16.76 14.49 1.35
C ALA A 74 -17.90 13.47 1.18
N HIS A 75 -17.63 12.30 0.57
CA HIS A 75 -18.62 11.24 0.43
C HIS A 75 -19.04 10.65 1.79
N VAL A 76 -18.09 10.43 2.71
CA VAL A 76 -18.39 9.94 4.07
C VAL A 76 -19.18 10.97 4.87
N ALA A 77 -18.89 12.26 4.72
CA ALA A 77 -19.63 13.32 5.40
C ALA A 77 -21.06 13.53 4.84
N ALA A 78 -21.32 13.11 3.60
CA ALA A 78 -22.62 13.22 2.94
C ALA A 78 -23.53 11.98 3.10
N ALA A 79 -23.00 10.89 3.67
CA ALA A 79 -23.72 9.63 3.92
C ALA A 79 -24.14 9.52 5.39
#